data_AF-A0A7W5QRF1-F1
#
_entry.id   AF-A0A7W5QRF1-F1
#
_cell.length_a   1.000
_cell.length_b   1.000
_cell.length_c   1.000
_cell.angle_alpha   90.00
_cell.angle_beta   90.00
_cell.angle_gamma   90.00
#
_symmetry.space_group_name_H-M   'P 1'
#
loop_
_entity.id
_entity.type
_entity.pdbx_description
1 polymer ?
#
loop_
_entity_poly.entity_id
_entity_poly.type
_entity_poly.pdbx_seq_one_letter_code
_entity_poly.pdbx_strand_id
1 'polypeptide(L)'
;MPFRPLIPASRPAIGALLVAALSLSGCVSIGGKAPATLLALSSDATVPAGQGASGTLAKSVVVMEPSADARVSVLRVPVQIDASNVAYIKKTQWVERPARQLQHLIAETLRAKGGRLVVESDIDQWQQRLSGRLLAMGYDLPTHSAVVRFDAVKEAPGGQIETRRFEARVPNVSDDAAAIGPALNQAANDVARQVVDWLG
;
A
#
# COMPACT_ATOMS: atom_id res chain seq x y z
N MET A 1 67.76 -35.69 45.32
CA MET A 1 67.85 -34.29 45.78
C MET A 1 68.61 -33.50 44.72
N PRO A 2 68.25 -32.26 44.32
CA PRO A 2 67.10 -31.44 44.72
C PRO A 2 66.42 -30.62 43.58
N PHE A 3 65.37 -29.87 43.97
CA PHE A 3 64.73 -28.69 43.36
C PHE A 3 63.85 -28.79 42.09
N ARG A 4 62.53 -28.86 42.35
CA ARG A 4 61.44 -28.33 41.50
C ARG A 4 61.40 -26.80 41.62
N PRO A 5 61.20 -26.05 40.52
CA PRO A 5 60.59 -24.73 40.58
C PRO A 5 59.09 -24.82 40.24
N LEU A 6 58.27 -24.15 41.05
CA LEU A 6 56.87 -23.82 40.77
C LEU A 6 56.83 -22.73 39.69
N ILE A 7 56.03 -22.90 38.65
CA ILE A 7 55.68 -21.83 37.70
C ILE A 7 54.28 -21.30 38.05
N PRO A 8 54.09 -19.96 38.14
CA PRO A 8 52.83 -19.34 38.55
C PRO A 8 51.75 -19.40 37.48
N ALA A 9 50.49 -19.56 37.91
CA ALA A 9 49.31 -19.43 37.07
C ALA A 9 49.11 -17.97 36.65
N SER A 10 49.26 -17.69 35.36
CA SER A 10 48.89 -16.41 34.75
C SER A 10 47.42 -16.45 34.33
N ARG A 11 46.60 -15.56 34.92
CA ARG A 11 45.23 -15.28 34.50
C ARG A 11 45.21 -14.03 33.62
N PRO A 12 45.15 -14.17 32.28
CA PRO A 12 44.57 -13.17 31.40
C PRO A 12 43.33 -13.79 30.73
N ALA A 13 42.23 -13.14 30.40
CA ALA A 13 41.90 -11.74 30.33
C ALA A 13 40.36 -11.68 30.35
N ILE A 14 39.75 -11.12 31.40
CA ILE A 14 38.29 -10.87 31.43
C ILE A 14 37.99 -9.45 30.93
N GLY A 15 39.01 -8.58 30.79
CA GLY A 15 38.84 -7.18 30.41
C GLY A 15 38.65 -6.89 28.91
N ALA A 16 38.92 -7.85 28.01
CA ALA A 16 38.88 -7.60 26.57
C ALA A 16 37.48 -7.73 25.93
N LEU A 17 36.51 -8.32 26.63
CA LEU A 17 35.19 -8.60 26.04
C LEU A 17 34.19 -7.44 26.13
N LEU A 18 34.41 -6.46 27.03
CA LEU A 18 33.47 -5.35 27.25
C LEU A 18 33.60 -4.19 26.25
N VAL A 19 34.73 -4.07 25.53
CA VAL A 19 34.95 -2.96 24.58
C VAL A 19 34.35 -3.26 23.20
N ALA A 20 34.14 -4.53 22.85
CA ALA A 20 33.57 -4.93 21.55
C ALA A 20 32.04 -4.78 21.47
N ALA A 21 31.34 -4.64 22.60
CA ALA A 21 29.87 -4.49 22.63
C ALA A 21 29.39 -3.04 22.41
N LEU A 22 30.27 -2.04 22.56
CA LEU A 22 29.91 -0.61 22.45
C LEU A 22 30.01 -0.06 21.01
N SER A 23 30.65 -0.80 20.09
CA SER A 23 30.81 -0.39 18.68
C SER A 23 29.61 -0.71 17.78
N LEU A 24 28.58 -1.40 18.29
CA LEU A 24 27.34 -1.69 17.55
C LEU A 24 26.25 -0.62 17.71
N SER A 25 26.54 0.52 18.36
CA SER A 25 25.59 1.63 18.51
C SER A 25 25.42 2.48 17.23
N GLY A 26 26.12 2.16 16.14
CA GLY A 26 25.84 2.74 14.83
C GLY A 26 24.52 2.21 14.29
N CYS A 27 23.57 3.09 13.96
CA CYS A 27 22.34 2.72 13.25
C CYS A 27 22.70 2.08 11.91
N VAL A 28 22.79 0.75 11.88
CA VAL A 28 23.01 0.01 10.63
C VAL A 28 21.75 0.19 9.80
N SER A 29 21.84 0.98 8.73
CA SER A 29 20.83 0.98 7.67
C SER A 29 20.95 -0.34 6.92
N ILE A 30 20.35 -1.40 7.48
CA ILE A 30 20.20 -2.72 6.82
C ILE A 30 19.13 -2.55 5.74
N GLY A 31 19.49 -1.88 4.65
CA GLY A 31 18.58 -1.52 3.58
C GLY A 31 19.25 -0.66 2.51
N GLY A 32 18.77 -0.77 1.27
CA GLY A 32 19.20 0.12 0.20
C GLY A 32 18.89 1.59 0.49
N LYS A 33 19.46 2.51 -0.30
CA LYS A 33 19.20 3.95 -0.16
C LYS A 33 17.70 4.22 -0.16
N ALA A 34 17.20 4.86 0.89
CA ALA A 34 15.81 5.25 1.01
C ALA A 34 15.38 6.09 -0.22
N PRO A 35 14.14 5.92 -0.70
CA PRO A 35 13.58 6.77 -1.74
C PRO A 35 13.60 8.24 -1.29
N ALA A 36 13.71 9.16 -2.24
CA ALA A 36 13.66 10.59 -1.95
C ALA A 36 12.26 11.05 -1.56
N THR A 37 11.23 10.40 -2.11
CA THR A 37 9.82 10.71 -1.88
C THR A 37 9.01 9.45 -1.65
N LEU A 38 7.94 9.56 -0.87
CA LEU A 38 6.93 8.51 -0.74
C LEU A 38 5.60 8.99 -1.33
N LEU A 39 4.89 8.10 -2.02
CA LEU A 39 3.58 8.34 -2.58
C LEU A 39 2.51 7.82 -1.64
N ALA A 40 1.56 8.69 -1.31
CA ALA A 40 0.33 8.36 -0.62
C ALA A 40 -0.84 8.80 -1.49
N LEU A 41 -1.88 7.98 -1.57
CA LEU A 41 -3.16 8.39 -2.13
C LEU A 41 -3.87 9.32 -1.14
N SER A 42 -4.53 10.32 -1.68
CA SER A 42 -5.35 11.30 -0.95
C SER A 42 -6.71 11.36 -1.62
N SER A 43 -7.77 11.32 -0.80
CA SER A 43 -9.14 11.41 -1.32
C SER A 43 -9.51 12.86 -1.62
N ASP A 44 -10.16 13.07 -2.76
CA ASP A 44 -10.78 14.34 -3.11
C ASP A 44 -12.10 14.59 -2.32
N ALA A 45 -12.65 13.55 -1.70
CA ALA A 45 -13.88 13.60 -0.91
C ALA A 45 -13.57 13.13 0.53
N THR A 46 -13.55 14.06 1.48
CA THR A 46 -13.17 13.77 2.87
C THR A 46 -14.29 14.05 3.85
N VAL A 47 -14.31 13.29 4.94
CA VAL A 47 -15.20 13.50 6.08
C VAL A 47 -14.56 14.47 7.09
N PRO A 48 -15.24 15.54 7.50
CA PRO A 48 -14.76 16.44 8.54
C PRO A 48 -14.44 15.71 9.86
N ALA A 49 -13.36 16.15 10.52
CA ALA A 49 -12.97 15.64 11.82
C ALA A 49 -14.12 15.77 12.85
N GLY A 50 -14.33 14.72 13.65
CA GLY A 50 -15.39 14.67 14.66
C GLY A 50 -16.77 14.27 14.13
N GLN A 51 -16.95 14.12 12.81
CA GLN A 51 -18.18 13.56 12.26
C GLN A 51 -18.19 12.04 12.46
N GLY A 52 -19.10 11.57 13.32
CA GLY A 52 -19.38 10.15 13.50
C GLY A 52 -20.42 9.63 12.51
N ALA A 53 -20.42 8.31 12.30
CA ALA A 53 -21.48 7.61 11.58
C ALA A 53 -22.05 6.49 12.47
N SER A 54 -23.37 6.33 12.46
CA SER A 54 -24.08 5.25 13.13
C SER A 54 -25.09 4.62 12.18
N GLY A 55 -25.24 3.30 12.21
CA GLY A 55 -26.16 2.58 11.35
C GLY A 55 -26.36 1.14 11.80
N THR A 56 -27.12 0.38 11.00
CA THR A 56 -27.31 -1.06 11.21
C THR A 56 -26.40 -1.86 10.30
N LEU A 57 -26.15 -3.14 10.63
CA LEU A 57 -25.39 -4.06 9.78
C LEU A 57 -25.97 -4.14 8.35
N ALA A 58 -27.30 -4.09 8.22
CA ALA A 58 -27.99 -4.11 6.94
C ALA A 58 -27.72 -2.87 6.05
N LYS A 59 -27.26 -1.76 6.64
CA LYS A 59 -26.85 -0.53 5.93
C LYS A 59 -25.35 -0.29 6.03
N SER A 60 -24.58 -1.32 6.38
CA SER A 60 -23.13 -1.26 6.44
C SER A 60 -22.49 -1.89 5.20
N VAL A 61 -21.35 -1.35 4.78
CA VAL A 61 -20.52 -1.92 3.72
C VAL A 61 -19.13 -2.11 4.29
N VAL A 62 -18.59 -3.32 4.16
CA VAL A 62 -17.17 -3.55 4.40
C VAL A 62 -16.39 -3.37 3.10
N VAL A 63 -15.30 -2.61 3.17
CA VAL A 63 -14.31 -2.51 2.10
C VAL A 63 -13.12 -3.37 2.51
N MET A 64 -12.92 -4.49 1.83
CA MET A 64 -11.83 -5.43 2.06
C MET A 64 -10.54 -4.93 1.41
N GLU A 65 -9.36 -5.29 1.93
CA GLU A 65 -8.11 -5.06 1.18
C GLU A 65 -8.17 -5.86 -0.14
N PRO A 66 -8.06 -5.21 -1.31
CA PRO A 66 -7.98 -5.93 -2.57
C PRO A 66 -6.76 -6.85 -2.61
N SER A 67 -6.91 -8.01 -3.26
CA SER A 67 -5.73 -8.72 -3.76
C SER A 67 -5.01 -7.87 -4.82
N ALA A 68 -3.74 -8.16 -5.11
CA ALA A 68 -2.95 -7.39 -6.08
C ALA A 68 -2.23 -8.30 -7.07
N ASP A 69 -2.11 -7.85 -8.32
CA ASP A 69 -1.18 -8.46 -9.27
C ASP A 69 0.27 -8.27 -8.82
N ALA A 70 1.16 -9.21 -9.14
CA ALA A 70 2.50 -9.27 -8.56
C ALA A 70 3.30 -7.96 -8.73
N ARG A 71 3.14 -7.30 -9.89
CA ARG A 71 3.80 -6.03 -10.23
C ARG A 71 3.33 -4.83 -9.39
N VAL A 72 2.13 -4.90 -8.81
CA VAL A 72 1.53 -3.87 -7.93
C VAL A 72 1.41 -4.34 -6.48
N SER A 73 1.89 -5.55 -6.16
CA SER A 73 1.96 -6.10 -4.80
C SER A 73 3.28 -5.74 -4.09
N VAL A 74 3.91 -4.65 -4.52
CA VAL A 74 5.18 -4.13 -3.99
C VAL A 74 5.06 -2.63 -3.75
N LEU A 75 5.98 -2.06 -2.96
CA LEU A 75 6.00 -0.62 -2.71
C LEU A 75 6.49 0.20 -3.90
N ARG A 76 7.08 -0.42 -4.93
CA ARG A 76 7.62 0.32 -6.06
C ARG A 76 6.52 0.65 -7.08
N VAL A 77 6.60 1.82 -7.71
CA VAL A 77 5.67 2.20 -8.78
C VAL A 77 6.07 1.50 -10.08
N PRO A 78 5.26 0.58 -10.63
CA PRO A 78 5.60 -0.10 -11.87
C PRO A 78 5.47 0.85 -13.07
N VAL A 79 6.36 0.67 -14.03
CA VAL A 79 6.35 1.30 -15.35
C VAL A 79 6.23 0.19 -16.39
N GLN A 80 5.09 0.12 -17.07
CA GLN A 80 4.91 -0.78 -18.20
C GLN A 80 5.68 -0.21 -19.40
N ILE A 81 6.71 -0.93 -19.85
CA ILE A 81 7.51 -0.52 -21.01
C ILE A 81 6.80 -0.97 -22.29
N ASP A 82 6.33 -2.24 -22.36
CA ASP A 82 5.87 -2.81 -23.64
C ASP A 82 5.10 -4.18 -23.58
N ALA A 83 3.94 -4.38 -22.98
CA ALA A 83 3.30 -5.73 -22.89
C ALA A 83 4.07 -6.84 -22.13
N SER A 84 5.40 -6.97 -22.23
CA SER A 84 6.19 -8.04 -21.58
C SER A 84 7.21 -7.51 -20.57
N ASN A 85 7.66 -6.26 -20.69
CA ASN A 85 8.66 -5.67 -19.80
C ASN A 85 8.03 -4.65 -18.84
N VAL A 86 8.37 -4.79 -17.56
CA VAL A 86 7.99 -3.87 -16.48
C VAL A 86 9.26 -3.41 -15.77
N ALA A 87 9.41 -2.10 -15.63
CA ALA A 87 10.42 -1.49 -14.76
C ALA A 87 9.74 -0.88 -13.52
N TYR A 88 10.56 -0.30 -12.64
CA TYR A 88 10.07 0.44 -11.49
C TYR A 88 10.74 1.81 -11.42
N ILE A 89 9.96 2.84 -11.12
CA ILE A 89 10.48 4.20 -10.98
C ILE A 89 11.57 4.23 -9.89
N LYS A 90 12.59 5.06 -10.13
CA LYS A 90 13.67 5.30 -9.16
C LYS A 90 13.28 6.45 -8.23
N LYS A 91 13.83 6.44 -7.01
CA LYS A 91 13.72 7.53 -6.01
C LYS A 91 12.33 7.84 -5.47
N THR A 92 11.28 7.16 -5.94
CA THR A 92 9.94 7.23 -5.36
C THR A 92 9.37 5.82 -5.16
N GLN A 93 8.56 5.66 -4.13
CA GLN A 93 7.83 4.42 -3.85
C GLN A 93 6.56 4.77 -3.05
N TRP A 94 5.63 3.84 -2.93
CA TRP A 94 4.45 3.97 -2.09
C TRP A 94 4.78 3.93 -0.58
N VAL A 95 4.03 4.68 0.24
CA VAL A 95 4.13 4.63 1.71
C VAL A 95 3.75 3.26 2.28
N GLU A 96 2.83 2.58 1.60
CA GLU A 96 2.33 1.23 1.91
C GLU A 96 1.86 0.52 0.63
N ARG A 97 1.35 -0.72 0.72
CA ARG A 97 0.91 -1.47 -0.46
C ARG A 97 -0.18 -0.71 -1.24
N PRO A 98 -0.07 -0.60 -2.59
CA PRO A 98 -1.07 0.08 -3.44
C PRO A 98 -2.52 -0.37 -3.21
N ALA A 99 -2.74 -1.66 -3.00
CA ALA A 99 -4.07 -2.21 -2.74
C ALA A 99 -4.68 -1.67 -1.43
N ARG A 100 -3.88 -1.57 -0.37
CA ARG A 100 -4.29 -1.02 0.93
C ARG A 100 -4.60 0.47 0.83
N GLN A 101 -3.80 1.23 0.09
CA GLN A 101 -4.12 2.64 -0.17
C GLN A 101 -5.43 2.80 -0.96
N LEU A 102 -5.69 1.94 -1.94
CA LEU A 102 -6.94 1.95 -2.69
C LEU A 102 -8.15 1.60 -1.79
N GLN A 103 -7.99 0.66 -0.86
CA GLN A 103 -9.00 0.35 0.16
C GLN A 103 -9.34 1.59 0.98
N HIS A 104 -8.33 2.26 1.55
CA HIS A 104 -8.50 3.50 2.32
C HIS A 104 -9.21 4.58 1.50
N LEU A 105 -8.78 4.76 0.24
CA LEU A 105 -9.34 5.75 -0.67
C LEU A 105 -10.83 5.50 -0.97
N ILE A 106 -11.20 4.25 -1.29
CA ILE A 106 -12.59 3.88 -1.56
C ILE A 106 -13.45 4.02 -0.30
N ALA A 107 -12.93 3.59 0.85
CA ALA A 107 -13.64 3.70 2.12
C ALA A 107 -13.92 5.15 2.49
N GLU A 108 -12.94 6.04 2.37
CA GLU A 108 -13.11 7.47 2.63
C GLU A 108 -14.11 8.11 1.66
N THR A 109 -14.01 7.78 0.36
CA THR A 109 -14.94 8.26 -0.67
C THR A 109 -16.39 7.81 -0.38
N LEU A 110 -16.58 6.56 0.07
CA LEU A 110 -17.89 6.05 0.49
C LEU A 110 -18.43 6.79 1.72
N ARG A 111 -17.58 7.05 2.73
CA ARG A 111 -18.00 7.80 3.92
C ARG A 111 -18.42 9.22 3.57
N ALA A 112 -17.65 9.88 2.69
CA ALA A 112 -17.94 11.24 2.23
C ALA A 112 -19.23 11.34 1.40
N LYS A 113 -19.57 10.31 0.61
CA LYS A 113 -20.88 10.22 -0.08
C LYS A 113 -22.04 10.06 0.92
N GLY A 114 -21.80 9.42 2.06
CA GLY A 114 -22.77 9.27 3.14
C GLY A 114 -23.80 8.16 2.90
N GLY A 115 -24.75 8.05 3.82
CA GLY A 115 -25.88 7.11 3.72
C GLY A 115 -25.60 5.66 4.15
N ARG A 116 -24.34 5.30 4.43
CA ARG A 116 -23.93 3.96 4.87
C ARG A 116 -22.85 4.00 5.93
N LEU A 117 -22.84 2.97 6.78
CA LEU A 117 -21.73 2.73 7.71
C LEU A 117 -20.61 2.02 6.95
N VAL A 118 -19.40 2.58 6.92
CA VAL A 118 -18.27 2.02 6.18
C VAL A 118 -17.23 1.48 7.14
N VAL A 119 -16.94 0.20 7.01
CA VAL A 119 -15.92 -0.49 7.81
C VAL A 119 -14.82 -0.98 6.88
N GLU A 120 -13.58 -0.87 7.33
CA GLU A 120 -12.44 -1.50 6.67
C GLU A 120 -12.07 -2.71 7.51
N SER A 121 -12.06 -3.88 6.89
CA SER A 121 -11.77 -5.12 7.60
C SER A 121 -11.37 -6.21 6.63
N ASP A 122 -10.64 -7.19 7.16
CA ASP A 122 -10.27 -8.40 6.43
C ASP A 122 -11.12 -9.61 6.86
N ILE A 123 -12.12 -9.40 7.73
CA ILE A 123 -12.98 -10.46 8.27
C ILE A 123 -14.25 -10.67 7.42
N ASP A 124 -14.57 -11.94 7.17
CA ASP A 124 -15.74 -12.34 6.39
C ASP A 124 -16.98 -12.52 7.28
N GLN A 125 -17.55 -11.42 7.77
CA GLN A 125 -18.75 -11.43 8.62
C GLN A 125 -19.84 -10.42 8.21
N TRP A 126 -19.63 -9.70 7.11
CA TRP A 126 -20.47 -8.59 6.70
C TRP A 126 -21.42 -9.00 5.55
N GLN A 127 -22.66 -8.55 5.63
CA GLN A 127 -23.70 -8.90 4.64
C GLN A 127 -23.51 -8.18 3.30
N GLN A 128 -22.91 -6.99 3.30
CA GLN A 128 -22.55 -6.29 2.09
C GLN A 128 -21.04 -6.00 2.11
N ARG A 129 -20.34 -6.45 1.06
CA ARG A 129 -18.89 -6.30 0.96
C ARG A 129 -18.46 -5.86 -0.43
N LEU A 130 -17.38 -5.10 -0.44
CA LEU A 130 -16.58 -4.78 -1.62
C LEU A 130 -15.21 -5.45 -1.47
N SER A 131 -14.86 -6.31 -2.41
CA SER A 131 -13.54 -6.92 -2.53
C SER A 131 -13.05 -6.81 -3.98
N GLY A 132 -11.91 -7.42 -4.30
CA GLY A 132 -11.45 -7.45 -5.69
C GLY A 132 -9.96 -7.70 -5.88
N ARG A 133 -9.48 -7.34 -7.07
CA ARG A 133 -8.08 -7.43 -7.48
C ARG A 133 -7.60 -6.14 -8.14
N LEU A 134 -6.56 -5.53 -7.57
CA LEU A 134 -5.84 -4.44 -8.18
C LEU A 134 -4.91 -5.00 -9.27
N LEU A 135 -5.18 -4.63 -10.53
CA LEU A 135 -4.44 -5.12 -11.69
C LEU A 135 -3.35 -4.15 -12.13
N ALA A 136 -3.60 -2.85 -12.03
CA ALA A 136 -2.64 -1.82 -12.38
C ALA A 136 -2.81 -0.61 -11.45
N MET A 137 -1.68 -0.03 -11.06
CA MET A 137 -1.55 1.26 -10.41
C MET A 137 -0.11 1.71 -10.67
N GLY A 138 0.10 2.30 -11.84
CA GLY A 138 1.43 2.60 -12.33
C GLY A 138 1.41 3.36 -13.65
N TYR A 139 2.59 3.50 -14.23
CA TYR A 139 2.79 4.29 -15.43
C TYR A 139 2.85 3.40 -16.67
N ASP A 140 2.14 3.76 -17.72
CA ASP A 140 2.20 3.13 -19.04
C ASP A 140 3.02 4.02 -19.97
N LEU A 141 4.25 3.58 -20.26
CA LEU A 141 5.20 4.35 -21.05
C LEU A 141 4.77 4.53 -22.51
N PRO A 142 4.24 3.51 -23.22
CA PRO A 142 3.81 3.67 -24.61
C PRO A 142 2.73 4.74 -24.81
N THR A 143 1.81 4.88 -23.85
CA THR A 143 0.71 5.85 -23.92
C THR A 143 0.95 7.10 -23.06
N HIS A 144 2.13 7.23 -22.46
CA HIS A 144 2.47 8.28 -21.50
C HIS A 144 1.33 8.57 -20.50
N SER A 145 0.83 7.50 -19.88
CA SER A 145 -0.40 7.55 -19.06
C SER A 145 -0.20 6.97 -17.67
N ALA A 146 -0.74 7.63 -16.65
CA ALA A 146 -0.95 7.01 -15.35
C ALA A 146 -2.23 6.16 -15.40
N VAL A 147 -2.14 4.90 -14.99
CA VAL A 147 -3.22 3.92 -15.11
C VAL A 147 -3.55 3.32 -13.75
N VAL A 148 -4.83 3.31 -13.39
CA VAL A 148 -5.37 2.51 -12.29
C VAL A 148 -6.44 1.58 -12.86
N ARG A 149 -6.30 0.27 -12.59
CA ARG A 149 -7.26 -0.75 -13.03
C ARG A 149 -7.58 -1.69 -11.88
N PHE A 150 -8.86 -1.80 -11.55
CA PHE A 150 -9.36 -2.57 -10.42
C PHE A 150 -10.54 -3.45 -10.87
N ASP A 151 -10.43 -4.76 -10.63
CA ASP A 151 -11.53 -5.70 -10.80
C ASP A 151 -12.25 -5.84 -9.47
N ALA A 152 -13.41 -5.20 -9.35
CA ALA A 152 -14.22 -5.20 -8.15
C ALA A 152 -15.19 -6.37 -8.10
N VAL A 153 -15.44 -6.86 -6.90
CA VAL A 153 -16.49 -7.81 -6.57
C VAL A 153 -17.37 -7.19 -5.50
N LYS A 154 -18.66 -7.08 -5.78
CA LYS A 154 -19.69 -6.62 -4.84
C LYS A 154 -20.51 -7.84 -4.45
N GLU A 155 -20.54 -8.16 -3.17
CA GLU A 155 -21.49 -9.13 -2.65
C GLU A 155 -22.53 -8.36 -1.83
N ALA A 156 -23.80 -8.54 -2.19
CA ALA A 156 -24.94 -7.90 -1.56
C ALA A 156 -25.62 -8.84 -0.56
N PRO A 157 -26.46 -8.30 0.35
CA PRO A 157 -27.26 -9.12 1.25
C PRO A 157 -28.07 -10.15 0.47
N GLY A 158 -28.11 -11.40 0.95
CA GLY A 158 -28.78 -12.51 0.25
C GLY A 158 -27.88 -13.25 -0.75
N GLY A 159 -26.59 -12.91 -0.85
CA GLY A 159 -25.59 -13.67 -1.61
C GLY A 159 -25.52 -13.34 -3.10
N GLN A 160 -26.14 -12.24 -3.53
CA GLN A 160 -25.99 -11.76 -4.90
C GLN A 160 -24.56 -11.23 -5.09
N ILE A 161 -23.85 -11.77 -6.08
CA ILE A 161 -22.49 -11.36 -6.42
C ILE A 161 -22.51 -10.68 -7.78
N GLU A 162 -21.93 -9.49 -7.86
CA GLU A 162 -21.67 -8.77 -9.10
C GLU A 162 -20.18 -8.48 -9.22
N THR A 163 -19.65 -8.53 -10.44
CA THR A 163 -18.26 -8.17 -10.73
C THR A 163 -18.19 -7.09 -11.79
N ARG A 164 -17.23 -6.19 -11.66
CA ARG A 164 -17.02 -5.11 -12.63
C ARG A 164 -15.56 -4.66 -12.66
N ARG A 165 -15.02 -4.48 -13.86
CA ARG A 165 -13.72 -3.83 -14.07
C ARG A 165 -13.91 -2.32 -14.11
N PHE A 166 -13.09 -1.62 -13.34
CA PHE A 166 -12.94 -0.18 -13.36
C PHE A 166 -11.54 0.17 -13.84
N GLU A 167 -11.44 1.16 -14.71
CA GLU A 167 -10.16 1.70 -15.18
C GLU A 167 -10.27 3.22 -15.29
N ALA A 168 -9.21 3.89 -14.89
CA ALA A 168 -8.99 5.30 -15.20
C ALA A 168 -7.59 5.48 -15.78
N ARG A 169 -7.50 6.42 -16.72
CA ARG A 169 -6.25 6.85 -17.36
C ARG A 169 -6.13 8.35 -17.34
N VAL A 170 -4.99 8.83 -16.89
CA VAL A 170 -4.57 10.22 -17.03
C VAL A 170 -3.48 10.26 -18.09
N PRO A 171 -3.77 10.74 -19.32
CA PRO A 171 -2.79 10.79 -20.42
C PRO A 171 -1.88 12.02 -20.33
N ASN A 172 -0.88 12.08 -21.21
CA ASN A 172 0.05 13.21 -21.36
C ASN A 172 0.84 13.51 -20.08
N VAL A 173 1.20 12.48 -19.34
CA VAL A 173 1.98 12.59 -18.11
C VAL A 173 3.46 12.51 -18.48
N SER A 174 4.31 13.36 -17.90
CA SER A 174 5.76 13.28 -18.12
C SER A 174 6.38 12.07 -17.41
N ASP A 175 7.49 11.56 -17.94
CA ASP A 175 8.16 10.32 -17.48
C ASP A 175 8.99 10.51 -16.19
N ASP A 176 8.49 11.30 -15.24
CA ASP A 176 9.17 11.61 -13.99
C ASP A 176 8.25 11.44 -12.78
N ALA A 177 8.87 11.23 -11.61
CA ALA A 177 8.15 10.94 -10.38
C ALA A 177 7.23 12.09 -9.93
N ALA A 178 7.57 13.34 -10.24
CA ALA A 178 6.80 14.51 -9.83
C ALA A 178 5.49 14.64 -10.63
N ALA A 179 5.49 14.22 -11.90
CA ALA A 179 4.29 14.16 -12.73
C ALA A 179 3.45 12.89 -12.47
N ILE A 180 4.10 11.73 -12.31
CA ILE A 180 3.42 10.43 -12.21
C ILE A 180 2.62 10.29 -10.91
N GLY A 181 3.16 10.76 -9.78
CA GLY A 181 2.49 10.66 -8.48
C GLY A 181 1.10 11.31 -8.44
N PRO A 182 0.98 12.61 -8.75
CA PRO A 182 -0.31 13.31 -8.83
C PRO A 182 -1.28 12.69 -9.84
N ALA A 183 -0.78 12.26 -11.02
CA ALA A 183 -1.62 11.63 -12.03
C ALA A 183 -2.17 10.27 -11.57
N LEU A 184 -1.38 9.48 -10.82
CA LEU A 184 -1.87 8.25 -10.19
C LEU A 184 -2.90 8.53 -9.11
N ASN A 185 -2.73 9.59 -8.33
CA ASN A 185 -3.73 10.00 -7.34
C ASN A 185 -5.07 10.37 -8.02
N GLN A 186 -5.01 11.12 -9.11
CA GLN A 186 -6.20 11.48 -9.89
C GLN A 186 -6.89 10.22 -10.46
N ALA A 187 -6.15 9.34 -11.13
CA ALA A 187 -6.70 8.09 -11.67
C ALA A 187 -7.31 7.20 -10.57
N ALA A 188 -6.69 7.15 -9.39
CA ALA A 188 -7.22 6.39 -8.26
C ALA A 188 -8.53 6.98 -7.72
N ASN A 189 -8.64 8.30 -7.61
CA ASN A 189 -9.88 8.98 -7.22
C ASN A 189 -11.00 8.75 -8.25
N ASP A 190 -10.67 8.76 -9.54
CA ASP A 190 -11.63 8.46 -10.61
C ASP A 190 -12.17 7.03 -10.49
N VAL A 191 -11.30 6.04 -10.25
CA VAL A 191 -11.71 4.65 -10.00
C VAL A 191 -12.56 4.55 -8.73
N ALA A 192 -12.16 5.21 -7.64
CA ALA A 192 -12.90 5.18 -6.39
C ALA A 192 -14.32 5.72 -6.57
N ARG A 193 -14.50 6.86 -7.26
CA ARG A 193 -15.82 7.41 -7.59
C ARG A 193 -16.67 6.43 -8.41
N GLN A 194 -16.11 5.84 -9.47
CA GLN A 194 -16.84 4.86 -10.28
C GLN A 194 -17.30 3.63 -9.47
N VAL A 195 -16.45 3.13 -8.57
CA VAL A 195 -16.78 2.01 -7.67
C VAL A 195 -17.90 2.41 -6.70
N VAL A 196 -17.78 3.58 -6.07
CA VAL A 196 -18.77 4.11 -5.14
C VAL A 196 -20.13 4.33 -5.82
N ASP A 197 -20.14 4.84 -7.05
CA ASP A 197 -21.36 5.03 -7.82
C ASP A 197 -22.02 3.70 -8.21
N TRP A 198 -21.22 2.68 -8.51
CA TRP A 198 -21.73 1.34 -8.79
C TRP A 198 -22.28 0.61 -7.54
N LEU A 199 -21.75 0.92 -6.36
CA LEU A 199 -22.27 0.38 -5.09
C LEU A 199 -23.66 0.93 -4.71
N GLY A 200 -24.06 2.06 -5.29
CA GLY A 200 -25.25 2.82 -4.89
C GLY A 200 -24.93 3.77 -3.76
#